data_AF-A0A2H5Z7C3-F1
#
_entry.id   AF-A0A2H5Z7C3-F1
#
_cell.length_a   1.000
_cell.length_b   1.000
_cell.length_c   1.000
_cell.angle_alpha   90.00
_cell.angle_beta   90.00
_cell.angle_gamma   90.00
#
_symmetry.space_group_name_H-M   'P 1'
#
loop_
_entity.id
_entity.type
_entity.pdbx_description
1 polymer ?
#
loop_
_entity_poly.entity_id
_entity_poly.type
_entity_poly.pdbx_seq_one_letter_code
_entity_poly.pdbx_strand_id
1 'polypeptide(L)'
;MTPIEVTPQPPDIDQRALRVFLKAIELVGGPRQLVELRRLTWLPSLMEAAYAVVLAEEHHWSAEEIARFLGVSTAALRHLLRAPEAAVLERLRGEEPSEHNVHVAGGLAKLALDALRREEESSSPEPEV
;
A
#
# COMPACT_ATOMS: atom_id res chain seq x y z
N MET A 1 -29.02 9.45 -30.58
CA MET A 1 -28.33 8.86 -29.40
C MET A 1 -27.00 9.59 -29.30
N THR A 2 -26.90 10.53 -28.36
CA THR A 2 -25.71 11.40 -28.22
C THR A 2 -24.56 10.56 -27.66
N PRO A 3 -23.34 10.65 -28.19
CA PRO A 3 -22.19 9.97 -27.60
C PRO A 3 -22.01 10.45 -26.16
N ILE A 4 -21.89 9.52 -25.22
CA ILE A 4 -21.51 9.84 -23.85
C ILE A 4 -20.01 10.16 -23.90
N GLU A 5 -19.64 11.42 -23.71
CA GLU A 5 -18.26 11.80 -23.42
C GLU A 5 -17.91 11.30 -22.02
N VAL A 6 -17.14 10.22 -21.94
CA VAL A 6 -16.56 9.76 -20.68
C VAL A 6 -15.36 10.66 -20.39
N THR A 7 -15.59 11.75 -19.65
CA THR A 7 -14.48 12.53 -19.10
C THR A 7 -13.72 11.64 -18.13
N PRO A 8 -12.40 11.43 -18.29
CA PRO A 8 -11.62 10.65 -17.34
C PRO A 8 -11.73 11.32 -15.97
N GLN A 9 -12.41 10.66 -15.03
CA GLN A 9 -12.43 11.11 -13.65
C GLN A 9 -11.00 10.94 -13.10
N PRO A 10 -10.52 11.89 -12.28
CA PRO A 10 -9.28 11.68 -11.55
C PRO A 10 -9.35 10.34 -10.83
N PRO A 11 -8.28 9.51 -10.85
CA PRO A 11 -8.26 8.28 -10.08
C PRO A 11 -8.61 8.62 -8.63
N ASP A 12 -9.59 7.93 -8.06
CA ASP A 12 -9.98 8.12 -6.67
C ASP A 12 -8.86 7.55 -5.79
N ILE A 13 -7.99 8.45 -5.30
CA ILE A 13 -6.84 8.13 -4.45
C ILE A 13 -7.31 7.38 -3.21
N ASP A 14 -8.46 7.75 -2.64
CA ASP A 14 -9.01 7.12 -1.43
C ASP A 14 -9.42 5.67 -1.74
N GLN A 15 -10.09 5.45 -2.88
CA GLN A 15 -10.40 4.07 -3.32
C GLN A 15 -9.16 3.26 -3.62
N ARG A 16 -8.13 3.85 -4.22
CA ARG A 16 -6.88 3.13 -4.54
C ARG A 16 -6.11 2.78 -3.26
N ALA A 17 -5.98 3.73 -2.33
CA ALA A 17 -5.39 3.51 -1.01
C ALA A 17 -6.20 2.46 -0.22
N LEU A 18 -7.53 2.50 -0.26
CA LEU A 18 -8.38 1.49 0.37
C LEU A 18 -8.14 0.10 -0.21
N ARG A 19 -8.00 -0.04 -1.54
CA ARG A 19 -7.65 -1.32 -2.16
C ARG A 19 -6.31 -1.86 -1.67
N VAL A 20 -5.29 -1.01 -1.59
CA VAL A 20 -3.97 -1.38 -1.03
C VAL A 20 -4.09 -1.81 0.43
N PHE A 21 -4.84 -1.05 1.25
CA PHE A 21 -5.08 -1.37 2.65
C PHE A 21 -5.76 -2.73 2.83
N LEU A 22 -6.80 -3.02 2.04
CA LEU A 22 -7.52 -4.29 2.09
C LEU A 22 -6.65 -5.46 1.62
N LYS A 23 -5.87 -5.28 0.54
CA LYS A 23 -4.90 -6.30 0.09
C LYS A 23 -3.83 -6.55 1.16
N ALA A 24 -3.34 -5.52 1.84
CA ALA A 24 -2.42 -5.69 2.96
C ALA A 24 -3.01 -6.54 4.09
N ILE A 25 -4.30 -6.33 4.43
CA ILE A 25 -5.02 -7.18 5.40
C ILE A 25 -5.12 -8.62 4.90
N GLU A 26 -5.42 -8.83 3.63
CA GLU A 26 -5.46 -10.16 3.01
C GLU A 26 -4.12 -10.89 3.15
N LEU A 27 -3.01 -10.22 2.81
CA LEU A 27 -1.65 -10.77 2.86
C LEU A 27 -1.22 -11.20 4.26
N VAL A 28 -1.71 -10.54 5.31
CA VAL A 28 -1.41 -10.93 6.70
C VAL A 28 -2.32 -12.05 7.22
N GLY A 29 -3.23 -12.61 6.42
CA GLY A 29 -4.15 -13.67 6.85
C GLY A 29 -5.58 -13.20 7.11
N GLY A 30 -5.94 -12.01 6.63
CA GLY A 30 -7.28 -11.48 6.65
C GLY A 30 -7.71 -10.86 7.99
N PRO A 31 -8.99 -10.44 8.10
CA PRO A 31 -9.49 -9.70 9.26
C PRO A 31 -9.40 -10.49 10.58
N ARG A 32 -9.43 -11.83 10.53
CA ARG A 32 -9.28 -12.68 11.73
C ARG A 32 -7.88 -12.58 12.31
N GLN A 33 -6.84 -12.54 11.47
CA GLN A 33 -5.47 -12.36 11.97
C GLN A 33 -5.31 -11.02 12.70
N LEU A 34 -6.07 -10.00 12.29
CA LEU A 34 -6.02 -8.70 12.97
C LEU A 34 -6.46 -8.78 14.44
N VAL A 35 -7.45 -9.63 14.73
CA VAL A 35 -7.94 -9.89 16.08
C VAL A 35 -6.86 -10.60 16.92
N GLU A 36 -6.14 -11.53 16.31
CA GLU A 36 -5.10 -12.32 16.98
C GLU A 36 -3.85 -11.50 17.29
N LEU A 37 -3.45 -10.60 16.39
CA LEU A 37 -2.26 -9.77 16.55
C LEU A 37 -2.43 -8.70 17.64
N ARG A 38 -3.67 -8.35 18.03
CA ARG A 38 -4.04 -7.44 19.15
C ARG A 38 -3.35 -6.08 19.17
N ARG A 39 -2.74 -5.62 18.07
CA ARG A 39 -1.98 -4.37 17.99
C ARG A 39 -2.79 -3.27 17.30
N LEU A 40 -3.78 -2.69 17.98
CA LEU A 40 -4.73 -1.74 17.38
C LEU A 40 -4.11 -0.51 16.69
N THR A 41 -2.88 -0.12 17.04
CA THR A 41 -2.20 1.07 16.50
C THR A 41 -1.69 0.90 15.06
N TRP A 42 -1.66 -0.31 14.52
CA TRP A 42 -1.17 -0.54 13.16
C TRP A 42 -2.16 -0.18 12.05
N LEU A 43 -3.48 -0.06 12.33
CA LEU A 43 -4.46 0.20 11.27
C LEU A 43 -4.34 1.64 10.73
N PRO A 44 -4.25 2.68 11.58
CA PRO A 44 -3.98 4.03 11.10
C PRO A 44 -2.66 4.12 10.34
N SER A 45 -1.57 3.56 10.88
CA SER A 45 -0.26 3.57 10.22
C SER A 45 -0.23 2.79 8.91
N LEU A 46 -1.01 1.70 8.79
CA LEU A 46 -1.17 0.96 7.54
C LEU A 46 -1.96 1.76 6.51
N MET A 47 -3.00 2.48 6.94
CA MET A 47 -3.74 3.36 6.04
C MET A 47 -2.86 4.53 5.55
N GLU A 48 -2.11 5.18 6.45
CA GLU A 48 -1.11 6.19 6.08
C GLU A 48 -0.09 5.63 5.07
N ALA A 49 0.38 4.41 5.29
CA ALA A 49 1.29 3.74 4.37
C ALA A 49 0.66 3.46 3.01
N ALA A 50 -0.62 3.05 2.98
CA ALA A 50 -1.35 2.80 1.75
C ALA A 50 -1.50 4.09 0.91
N TYR A 51 -1.85 5.22 1.52
CA TYR A 51 -1.84 6.51 0.83
C TYR A 51 -0.44 6.88 0.35
N ALA A 52 0.57 6.74 1.21
CA ALA A 52 1.94 7.12 0.90
C ALA A 52 2.48 6.38 -0.34
N VAL A 53 2.28 5.06 -0.41
CA VAL A 53 2.78 4.26 -1.55
C VAL A 53 2.01 4.56 -2.83
N VAL A 54 0.69 4.75 -2.77
CA VAL A 54 -0.11 5.10 -3.96
C VAL A 54 0.30 6.47 -4.51
N LEU A 55 0.40 7.47 -3.64
CA LEU A 55 0.78 8.83 -4.04
C LEU A 55 2.20 8.88 -4.61
N ALA A 56 3.14 8.13 -4.03
CA ALA A 56 4.51 8.08 -4.51
C ALA A 56 4.64 7.32 -5.84
N GLU A 57 4.05 6.13 -5.93
CA GLU A 57 4.32 5.20 -7.02
C GLU A 57 3.42 5.40 -8.23
N GLU A 58 2.16 5.83 -8.05
CA GLU A 58 1.17 5.95 -9.13
C GLU A 58 0.89 7.42 -9.50
N HIS A 59 1.07 8.34 -8.57
CA HIS A 59 0.88 9.77 -8.80
C HIS A 59 2.18 10.58 -8.82
N HIS A 60 3.32 9.95 -8.53
CA HIS A 60 4.66 10.54 -8.55
C HIS A 60 4.82 11.80 -7.69
N TRP A 61 4.06 11.88 -6.59
CA TRP A 61 4.22 12.97 -5.62
C TRP A 61 5.57 12.84 -4.89
N SER A 62 6.18 13.98 -4.59
CA SER A 62 7.37 14.04 -3.76
C SER A 62 7.08 13.66 -2.31
N ALA A 63 8.13 13.24 -1.58
CA ALA A 63 8.01 12.95 -0.15
C ALA A 63 7.54 14.18 0.64
N GLU A 64 7.90 15.39 0.24
CA GLU A 64 7.48 16.63 0.87
C GLU A 64 5.97 16.89 0.69
N GLU A 65 5.42 16.64 -0.50
CA GLU A 65 3.99 16.79 -0.79
C GLU A 65 3.15 15.79 -0.01
N ILE A 66 3.55 14.52 -0.04
CA ILE A 66 2.86 13.44 0.68
C ILE A 66 2.91 13.68 2.19
N ALA A 67 4.06 14.10 2.73
CA ALA A 67 4.19 14.38 4.16
C ALA A 67 3.26 15.51 4.61
N ARG A 68 3.15 16.57 3.80
CA ARG A 68 2.22 17.68 4.04
C ARG A 68 0.75 17.22 3.97
N PHE A 69 0.41 16.39 2.98
CA PHE A 69 -0.93 15.85 2.81
C PHE A 69 -1.36 14.96 3.98
N LEU A 70 -0.47 14.07 4.44
CA LEU A 70 -0.75 13.15 5.55
C LEU A 70 -0.55 13.77 6.94
N GLY A 71 -0.01 14.99 7.03
CA GLY A 71 0.27 15.63 8.31
C GLY A 71 1.40 14.98 9.11
N VAL A 72 2.37 14.33 8.43
CA VAL A 72 3.52 13.67 9.03
C VAL A 72 4.82 14.40 8.69
N SER A 73 5.91 14.06 9.40
CA SER A 73 7.23 14.59 9.02
C SER A 73 7.76 13.91 7.75
N THR A 74 8.51 14.66 6.93
CA THR A 74 9.19 14.10 5.74
C THR A 74 10.18 12.98 6.12
N ALA A 75 10.80 13.06 7.30
CA ALA A 75 11.67 11.99 7.82
C ALA A 75 10.89 10.70 8.09
N ALA A 76 9.74 10.79 8.76
CA ALA A 76 8.86 9.64 9.02
C ALA A 76 8.36 9.02 7.71
N LEU A 77 7.95 9.85 6.75
CA LEU A 77 7.52 9.36 5.45
C LEU A 77 8.65 8.65 4.69
N ARG A 78 9.86 9.23 4.64
CA ARG A 78 11.00 8.59 3.98
C ARG A 78 11.36 7.26 4.64
N HIS A 79 11.24 7.16 5.96
CA HIS A 79 11.43 5.91 6.68
C HIS A 79 10.37 4.86 6.29
N LEU A 80 9.10 5.27 6.17
CA LEU A 80 8.01 4.42 5.71
C LEU A 80 8.24 3.91 4.27
N LEU A 81 8.52 4.81 3.33
CA LEU A 81 8.67 4.47 1.90
C LEU A 81 9.90 3.58 1.62
N ARG A 82 10.94 3.68 2.46
CA ARG A 82 12.16 2.87 2.35
C ARG A 82 12.05 1.51 3.04
N ALA A 83 10.90 1.16 3.62
CA ALA A 83 10.75 -0.09 4.35
C ALA A 83 11.12 -1.30 3.47
N PRO A 84 12.10 -2.14 3.91
CA PRO A 84 12.51 -3.33 3.18
C PRO A 84 11.41 -4.40 3.25
N GLU A 85 10.89 -4.80 2.09
CA GLU A 85 9.80 -5.77 1.97
C GLU A 85 10.20 -7.16 2.47
N ALA A 86 11.44 -7.58 2.20
CA ALA A 86 11.97 -8.89 2.62
C ALA A 86 11.94 -9.04 4.15
N ALA A 87 12.43 -8.05 4.89
CA ALA A 87 12.42 -8.07 6.35
C ALA A 87 11.00 -8.02 6.94
N VAL A 88 10.04 -7.41 6.24
CA VAL A 88 8.62 -7.47 6.63
C VAL A 88 8.06 -8.88 6.45
N LEU A 89 8.36 -9.55 5.33
CA LEU A 89 7.92 -10.93 5.09
C LEU A 89 8.50 -11.91 6.12
N GLU A 90 9.81 -11.83 6.39
CA GLU A 90 10.49 -12.64 7.41
C GLU A 90 9.79 -12.47 8.76
N ARG A 91 9.56 -11.22 9.16
CA ARG A 91 8.86 -10.90 10.43
C ARG A 91 7.44 -11.45 10.48
N LEU A 92 6.68 -11.38 9.38
CA LEU A 92 5.32 -11.91 9.31
C LEU A 92 5.28 -13.44 9.38
N ARG A 93 6.33 -14.11 8.92
CA ARG A 93 6.51 -15.57 9.04
C ARG A 93 7.00 -16.01 10.41
N GLY A 94 7.34 -15.07 11.29
CA GLY A 94 7.93 -15.36 12.60
C GLY A 94 9.42 -15.74 12.53
N GLU A 95 10.08 -15.41 11.43
CA GLU A 95 11.53 -15.58 11.24
C GLU A 95 12.29 -14.38 11.86
N GLU A 96 13.59 -14.56 12.14
CA GLU A 96 14.46 -13.45 12.56
C GLU A 96 14.71 -12.55 11.34
N PRO A 97 14.33 -11.25 11.39
CA PRO A 97 14.43 -10.39 10.23
C PRO A 97 15.89 -10.02 9.94
N SER A 98 16.21 -9.98 8.65
CA SER A 98 17.48 -9.52 8.09
C SER A 98 17.83 -8.08 8.45
N GLU A 99 16.80 -7.25 8.71
CA GLU A 99 16.94 -5.87 9.19
C GLU A 99 16.04 -5.60 10.41
N HIS A 100 16.61 -4.97 11.44
CA HIS A 100 15.88 -4.53 12.63
C HIS A 100 15.29 -3.11 12.43
N ASN A 101 14.32 -2.72 13.26
CA ASN A 101 13.63 -1.42 13.22
C ASN A 101 12.86 -1.09 11.93
N VAL A 102 12.42 -2.11 11.20
CA VAL A 102 11.67 -1.95 9.96
C VAL A 102 10.26 -1.41 10.19
N HIS A 103 9.85 -0.44 9.36
CA HIS A 103 8.47 0.06 9.33
C HIS A 103 7.53 -0.96 8.66
N VAL A 104 7.01 -1.88 9.47
CA VAL A 104 6.18 -3.02 9.02
C VAL A 104 5.01 -2.60 8.13
N ALA A 105 4.27 -1.56 8.53
CA ALA A 105 3.14 -1.05 7.75
C ALA A 105 3.57 -0.52 6.36
N GLY A 106 4.79 0.03 6.26
CA GLY A 106 5.34 0.56 5.01
C GLY A 106 5.65 -0.57 4.04
N GLY A 107 6.40 -1.57 4.50
CA GLY A 107 6.73 -2.72 3.65
C GLY A 107 5.50 -3.54 3.26
N LEU A 108 4.52 -3.68 4.17
CA LEU A 108 3.28 -4.37 3.86
C LEU A 108 2.43 -3.64 2.81
N ALA A 109 2.33 -2.30 2.88
CA ALA A 109 1.62 -1.51 1.87
C ALA A 109 2.28 -1.63 0.48
N LYS A 110 3.61 -1.66 0.42
CA LYS A 110 4.35 -1.88 -0.83
C LYS A 110 4.06 -3.26 -1.42
N LEU A 111 4.17 -4.31 -0.61
CA LEU A 111 3.84 -5.68 -1.02
C LEU A 111 2.40 -5.80 -1.54
N ALA A 112 1.46 -5.11 -0.89
CA ALA A 112 0.06 -5.10 -1.29
C ALA A 112 -0.16 -4.38 -2.63
N LEU A 113 0.49 -3.23 -2.85
CA LEU A 113 0.42 -2.51 -4.11
C LEU A 113 0.98 -3.35 -5.27
N ASP A 114 2.12 -4.01 -5.05
CA ASP A 114 2.72 -4.89 -6.05
C ASP A 114 1.86 -6.11 -6.36
N ALA A 115 1.21 -6.71 -5.35
CA ALA A 115 0.27 -7.80 -5.55
C ALA A 115 -0.93 -7.38 -6.41
N LEU A 116 -1.49 -6.19 -6.15
CA LEU A 116 -2.59 -5.64 -6.96
C LEU A 116 -2.18 -5.41 -8.42
N ARG A 117 -0.98 -4.86 -8.65
CA ARG A 117 -0.48 -4.64 -10.02
C ARG A 117 -0.36 -5.95 -10.79
N ARG A 118 0.17 -7.01 -10.16
CA ARG A 118 0.28 -8.34 -10.79
C ARG A 118 -1.09 -8.96 -11.09
N GLU A 119 -2.07 -8.77 -10.21
CA GLU A 119 -3.45 -9.21 -10.43
C GLU A 119 -4.10 -8.47 -11.60
N GLU A 120 -3.90 -7.16 -11.70
CA GLU A 120 -4.39 -6.30 -12.79
C GLU A 120 -3.77 -6.70 -14.14
N GLU A 121 -2.46 -7.00 -14.18
CA GLU A 121 -1.76 -7.53 -15.36
C GLU A 121 -2.31 -8.90 -15.78
N SER A 122 -2.55 -9.80 -14.81
CA SER A 122 -3.06 -11.16 -15.08
C SER A 122 -4.53 -11.20 -15.49
N SER A 123 -5.28 -10.11 -15.23
CA SER A 123 -6.72 -9.98 -15.54
C SER A 123 -6.99 -9.28 -16.86
N SER A 124 -5.95 -8.77 -17.53
CA SER A 124 -6.06 -8.10 -18.83
C SER A 124 -6.15 -9.16 -19.95
N PRO A 125 -7.18 -9.15 -20.82
CA PRO A 125 -7.31 -10.14 -21.88
C PRO A 125 -6.14 -10.04 -22.87
N GLU A 126 -5.60 -11.18 -23.32
CA GLU A 126 -4.62 -11.24 -24.40
C GLU A 126 -5.16 -10.52 -25.65
N PRO A 127 -4.33 -9.79 -26.41
CA PRO A 127 -4.79 -9.16 -27.64
C PRO A 127 -5.23 -10.25 -28.62
N GLU A 128 -6.48 -10.19 -29.07
CA GLU A 128 -6.94 -11.01 -30.20
C GLU A 128 -6.04 -10.72 -31.41
N VAL A 129 -5.31 -11.74 -31.85
CA VAL A 129 -4.45 -11.77 -33.04
C VAL A 129 -5.27 -11.88 -34.32
#